data_AF-A0A5C6FLV3-F1
#
_entry.id   AF-A0A5C6FLV3-F1
#
_cell.length_a   1.000
_cell.length_b   1.000
_cell.length_c   1.000
_cell.angle_alpha   90.00
_cell.angle_beta   90.00
_cell.angle_gamma   90.00
#
_symmetry.space_group_name_H-M   'P 1'
#
loop_
_entity.id
_entity.type
_entity.pdbx_description
1 polymer ?
#
loop_
_entity_poly.entity_id
_entity_poly.type
_entity_poly.pdbx_seq_one_letter_code
_entity_poly.pdbx_strand_id
1 'polypeptide(L)'
;MTFGTELLVGCIALPAVIAFIAAWASGRIAGTGDVAATTSPWNRTGAAALVAATGWCLAMLASLATGYHFSESEQSFSAWVLDDEAWRSIIAPLFVLALAACGMFAVTDPWISWRVLLVGLGSTWLAYMVLPTGDGWVDTLPLHRTWFALVVASVLLNTASFQSLHRSGAGSWLLLVGLAGLGPAMLLTALNYAAPAQWCLAAISATLACQIVVTLRGAATLPSRVVSAVFYPLAGAIAALTTTSRFYTWEDYPAWLYAVALFAPTCIAVTDFPIRRRPWWLRVPVAAMIAGLLIGVCVWQLLLTVDDTSW
;
A
#
# COMPACT_ATOMS: atom_id res chain seq x y z
N MET A 1 8.94 17.82 21.02
CA MET A 1 7.53 18.22 20.82
C MET A 1 6.68 17.33 21.74
N THR A 2 5.35 17.48 21.82
CA THR A 2 4.53 16.43 22.46
C THR A 2 4.37 15.26 21.50
N PHE A 3 4.34 14.02 22.00
CA PHE A 3 4.14 12.80 21.21
C PHE A 3 2.97 12.89 20.22
N GLY A 4 1.86 13.51 20.63
CA GLY A 4 0.71 13.74 19.74
C GLY A 4 1.00 14.68 18.56
N THR A 5 1.91 15.64 18.73
CA THR A 5 2.32 16.56 17.65
C THR A 5 3.19 15.83 16.63
N GLU A 6 4.09 14.96 17.08
CA GLU A 6 4.99 14.19 16.21
C GLU A 6 4.21 13.19 15.35
N LEU A 7 3.22 12.51 15.94
CA LEU A 7 2.35 11.60 15.21
C LEU A 7 1.47 12.35 14.19
N LEU A 8 0.88 13.48 14.59
CA LEU A 8 0.03 14.27 13.70
C LEU A 8 0.83 14.90 12.55
N VAL A 9 2.01 15.44 12.81
CA VAL A 9 2.84 16.07 11.79
C VAL A 9 3.54 15.02 10.93
N GLY A 10 4.23 14.06 11.54
CA GLY A 10 5.10 13.09 10.86
C GLY A 10 4.37 11.92 10.20
N CYS A 11 3.20 11.52 10.71
CA CYS A 11 2.47 10.35 10.19
C CYS A 11 1.18 10.73 9.44
N ILE A 12 0.65 11.94 9.63
CA ILE A 12 -0.61 12.35 9.01
C ILE A 12 -0.40 13.54 8.06
N ALA A 13 0.00 14.70 8.58
CA ALA A 13 0.04 15.93 7.79
C ALA A 13 1.12 15.89 6.71
N LEU A 14 2.37 15.54 7.05
CA LEU A 14 3.48 15.53 6.12
C LEU A 14 3.28 14.51 4.98
N PRO A 15 2.95 13.22 5.26
CA PRO A 15 2.69 12.26 4.19
C PRO A 15 1.50 12.67 3.30
N ALA A 16 0.42 13.20 3.89
CA ALA A 16 -0.73 13.68 3.14
C ALA A 16 -0.36 14.83 2.19
N VAL A 17 0.42 15.82 2.64
CA VAL A 17 0.83 16.97 1.81
C VAL A 17 1.70 16.51 0.64
N ILE A 18 2.71 15.66 0.90
CA ILE A 18 3.60 15.16 -0.15
C ILE A 18 2.81 14.37 -1.20
N ALA A 19 1.96 13.44 -0.76
CA ALA A 19 1.15 12.62 -1.63
C ALA A 19 0.10 13.45 -2.41
N PHE A 20 -0.50 14.47 -1.77
CA PHE A 20 -1.42 15.40 -2.42
C PHE A 20 -0.72 16.17 -3.54
N ILE A 21 0.43 16.77 -3.27
CA ILE A 21 1.20 17.56 -4.26
C ILE A 21 1.60 16.66 -5.43
N ALA A 22 2.11 15.46 -5.15
CA ALA A 22 2.52 14.52 -6.19
C ALA A 22 1.33 14.04 -7.04
N ALA A 23 0.21 13.67 -6.43
CA ALA A 23 -1.01 13.29 -7.15
C ALA A 23 -1.56 14.47 -7.97
N TRP A 24 -1.51 15.69 -7.43
CA TRP A 24 -1.96 16.88 -8.13
C TRP A 24 -1.06 17.21 -9.34
N ALA A 25 0.25 17.11 -9.17
CA ALA A 25 1.24 17.31 -10.24
C ALA A 25 1.10 16.23 -11.32
N SER A 26 0.96 14.97 -10.93
CA SER A 26 0.64 13.85 -11.83
C SER A 26 -0.58 14.15 -12.70
N GLY A 27 -1.67 14.61 -12.09
CA GLY A 27 -2.86 14.99 -12.83
C GLY A 27 -2.66 16.19 -13.79
N ARG A 28 -1.72 17.10 -13.51
CA ARG A 28 -1.36 18.18 -14.46
C ARG A 28 -0.53 17.64 -15.63
N ILE A 29 0.47 16.80 -15.35
CA ILE A 29 1.30 16.16 -16.38
C ILE A 29 0.44 15.33 -17.35
N ALA A 30 -0.61 14.67 -16.83
CA ALA A 30 -1.55 13.90 -17.62
C ALA A 30 -2.59 14.74 -18.39
N GLY A 31 -2.88 15.99 -17.96
CA GLY A 31 -3.99 16.81 -18.46
C GLY A 31 -3.64 17.89 -19.50
N THR A 32 -2.36 18.18 -19.74
CA THR A 32 -1.90 19.28 -20.61
C THR A 32 -1.87 18.94 -22.11
N GLY A 33 -2.91 18.29 -22.64
CA GLY A 33 -2.95 17.82 -24.03
C GLY A 33 -3.92 18.57 -24.94
N ASP A 34 -3.50 19.69 -25.51
CA ASP A 34 -4.04 20.21 -26.78
C ASP A 34 -3.36 19.47 -27.96
N VAL A 35 -4.18 18.76 -28.74
CA VAL A 35 -4.15 18.41 -30.19
C VAL A 35 -2.86 17.98 -30.92
N ALA A 36 -1.62 18.23 -30.48
CA ALA A 36 -0.45 18.09 -31.37
C ALA A 36 0.83 17.44 -30.79
N ALA A 37 0.74 16.39 -29.96
CA ALA A 37 1.92 15.63 -29.54
C ALA A 37 1.92 14.22 -30.14
N THR A 38 2.39 14.13 -31.39
CA THR A 38 2.83 12.91 -32.09
C THR A 38 4.10 12.29 -31.46
N THR A 39 4.58 12.82 -30.33
CA THR A 39 5.71 12.29 -29.57
C THR A 39 5.25 11.34 -28.47
N SER A 40 5.11 10.07 -28.87
CA SER A 40 5.02 8.86 -28.04
C SER A 40 4.19 8.94 -26.74
N PRO A 41 2.99 8.32 -26.67
CA PRO A 41 2.19 8.21 -25.45
C PRO A 41 2.91 7.56 -24.25
N TRP A 42 4.06 6.89 -24.47
CA TRP A 42 4.92 6.37 -23.40
C TRP A 42 5.32 7.41 -22.34
N ASN A 43 5.57 8.66 -22.73
CA ASN A 43 6.26 9.58 -21.84
C ASN A 43 5.36 10.26 -20.82
N ARG A 44 4.09 10.57 -21.13
CA ARG A 44 3.30 11.45 -20.26
C ARG A 44 2.46 10.70 -19.23
N THR A 45 1.73 9.66 -19.63
CA THR A 45 0.91 8.88 -18.69
C THR A 45 1.78 8.03 -17.79
N GLY A 46 2.85 7.43 -18.34
CA GLY A 46 3.87 6.72 -17.58
C GLY A 46 4.56 7.64 -16.57
N ALA A 47 5.04 8.81 -16.99
CA ALA A 47 5.67 9.77 -16.06
C ALA A 47 4.68 10.28 -15.00
N ALA A 48 3.43 10.57 -15.36
CA ALA A 48 2.42 10.99 -14.40
C ALA A 48 2.12 9.87 -13.38
N ALA A 49 2.00 8.61 -13.83
CA ALA A 49 1.82 7.46 -12.93
C ALA A 49 3.03 7.29 -12.01
N LEU A 50 4.24 7.44 -12.55
CA LEU A 50 5.47 7.40 -11.79
C LEU A 50 5.49 8.47 -10.72
N VAL A 51 5.19 9.74 -11.06
CA VAL A 51 5.16 10.85 -10.10
C VAL A 51 4.17 10.60 -8.97
N ALA A 52 2.98 10.07 -9.26
CA ALA A 52 2.02 9.72 -8.23
C ALA A 52 2.54 8.59 -7.31
N ALA A 53 3.07 7.51 -7.89
CA ALA A 53 3.55 6.35 -7.15
C ALA A 53 4.83 6.66 -6.34
N THR A 54 5.79 7.37 -6.93
CA THR A 54 7.02 7.80 -6.22
C THR A 54 6.72 8.85 -5.18
N GLY A 55 5.79 9.77 -5.44
CA GLY A 55 5.33 10.73 -4.44
C GLY A 55 4.68 10.06 -3.23
N TRP A 56 3.92 8.98 -3.45
CA TRP A 56 3.38 8.17 -2.37
C TRP A 56 4.49 7.44 -1.58
N CYS A 57 5.50 6.87 -2.26
CA CYS A 57 6.66 6.27 -1.57
C CYS A 57 7.48 7.32 -0.81
N LEU A 58 7.64 8.53 -1.37
CA LEU A 58 8.31 9.64 -0.69
C LEU A 58 7.55 10.12 0.55
N ALA A 59 6.22 10.08 0.52
CA ALA A 59 5.39 10.37 1.69
C ALA A 59 5.67 9.38 2.83
N MET A 60 5.79 8.09 2.52
CA MET A 60 6.18 7.04 3.48
C MET A 60 7.61 7.24 4.00
N LEU A 61 8.56 7.53 3.11
CA LEU A 61 9.95 7.79 3.48
C LEU A 61 10.09 9.04 4.36
N ALA A 62 9.32 10.09 4.10
CA ALA A 62 9.32 11.30 4.91
C ALA A 62 8.83 11.03 6.34
N SER A 63 7.89 10.09 6.51
CA SER A 63 7.47 9.64 7.83
C SER A 63 8.62 8.95 8.59
N LEU A 64 9.41 8.08 7.94
CA LEU A 64 10.64 7.53 8.53
C LEU A 64 11.65 8.61 8.88
N ALA A 65 11.90 9.54 7.97
CA ALA A 65 12.88 10.60 8.18
C ALA A 65 12.52 11.48 9.38
N THR A 66 11.22 11.70 9.60
CA THR A 66 10.72 12.38 10.80
C THR A 66 11.01 11.56 12.05
N GLY A 67 10.72 10.25 12.03
CA GLY A 67 11.04 9.35 13.14
C GLY A 67 12.53 9.28 13.46
N TYR A 68 13.39 9.23 12.43
CA TYR A 68 14.84 9.28 12.59
C TYR A 68 15.31 10.59 13.23
N HIS A 69 14.78 11.73 12.80
CA HIS A 69 15.17 13.03 13.35
C HIS A 69 14.89 13.14 14.86
N PHE A 70 13.83 12.47 15.33
CA PHE A 70 13.50 12.39 16.75
C PHE A 70 14.18 11.22 17.47
N SER A 71 14.79 10.28 16.74
CA SER A 71 15.63 9.26 17.35
C SER A 71 16.96 9.89 17.76
N GLU A 72 17.42 9.66 18.98
CA GLU A 72 18.76 10.05 19.45
C GLU A 72 19.88 9.17 18.85
N SER A 73 19.68 8.69 17.62
CA SER A 73 20.61 7.80 16.93
C SER A 73 21.84 8.56 16.45
N GLU A 74 23.02 8.12 16.89
CA GLU A 74 24.31 8.60 16.36
C GLU A 74 24.63 8.06 14.96
N GLN A 75 23.87 7.06 14.49
CA GLN A 75 24.06 6.45 13.17
C GLN A 75 23.54 7.36 12.05
N SER A 76 24.12 7.26 10.85
CA SER A 76 23.60 7.93 9.65
C SER A 76 22.21 7.42 9.26
N PHE A 77 21.37 8.27 8.64
CA PHE A 77 20.02 7.89 8.21
C PHE A 77 19.98 6.62 7.35
N SER A 78 20.94 6.45 6.44
CA SER A 78 21.01 5.26 5.58
C SER A 78 21.29 3.99 6.39
N ALA A 79 22.18 4.06 7.38
CA ALA A 79 22.43 2.93 8.28
C ALA A 79 21.19 2.64 9.15
N TRP A 80 20.54 3.68 9.67
CA TRP A 80 19.32 3.53 10.48
C TRP A 80 18.14 2.90 9.73
N VAL A 81 18.01 3.20 8.43
CA VAL A 81 16.96 2.62 7.57
C VAL A 81 17.29 1.20 7.10
N LEU A 82 18.57 0.87 6.88
CA LEU A 82 18.96 -0.38 6.22
C LEU A 82 19.48 -1.46 7.17
N ASP A 83 20.10 -1.08 8.29
CA ASP A 83 20.84 -2.02 9.14
C ASP A 83 20.12 -2.38 10.45
N ASP A 84 19.19 -1.55 10.93
CA ASP A 84 18.65 -1.67 12.29
C ASP A 84 17.38 -2.53 12.36
N GLU A 85 16.39 -2.25 11.52
CA GLU A 85 15.13 -3.00 11.51
C GLU A 85 14.71 -3.38 10.09
N ALA A 86 14.52 -4.68 9.84
CA ALA A 86 14.20 -5.22 8.51
C ALA A 86 12.98 -4.54 7.87
N TRP A 87 11.95 -4.20 8.67
CA TRP A 87 10.76 -3.53 8.16
C TRP A 87 11.02 -2.11 7.62
N ARG A 88 12.10 -1.41 8.00
CA ARG A 88 12.45 -0.08 7.45
C ARG A 88 13.04 -0.19 6.04
N SER A 89 13.72 -1.30 5.76
CA SER A 89 14.37 -1.56 4.47
C SER A 89 13.37 -1.81 3.32
N ILE A 90 12.09 -2.05 3.63
CA ILE A 90 11.04 -2.32 2.63
C ILE A 90 10.77 -1.13 1.70
N ILE A 91 11.24 0.08 2.03
CA ILE A 91 11.00 1.26 1.19
C ILE A 91 11.60 1.09 -0.22
N ALA A 92 12.74 0.41 -0.35
CA ALA A 92 13.39 0.16 -1.63
C ALA A 92 12.54 -0.73 -2.56
N PRO A 93 12.06 -1.92 -2.14
CA PRO A 93 11.15 -2.70 -2.97
C PRO A 93 9.81 -1.98 -3.24
N LEU A 94 9.32 -1.10 -2.35
CA LEU A 94 8.16 -0.25 -2.65
C LEU A 94 8.44 0.72 -3.82
N PHE A 95 9.63 1.32 -3.90
CA PHE A 95 10.02 2.13 -5.06
C PHE A 95 10.13 1.30 -6.35
N VAL A 96 10.57 0.05 -6.28
CA VAL A 96 10.53 -0.87 -7.45
C VAL A 96 9.10 -1.14 -7.91
N LEU A 97 8.18 -1.36 -6.97
CA LEU A 97 6.76 -1.51 -7.29
C LEU A 97 6.16 -0.22 -7.88
N ALA A 98 6.60 0.96 -7.42
CA ALA A 98 6.24 2.24 -8.03
C ALA A 98 6.78 2.39 -9.47
N LEU A 99 8.00 1.91 -9.75
CA LEU A 99 8.55 1.87 -11.12
C LEU A 99 7.75 0.92 -12.02
N ALA A 100 7.29 -0.23 -11.48
CA ALA A 100 6.41 -1.14 -12.22
C ALA A 100 5.10 -0.45 -12.64
N ALA A 101 4.57 0.46 -11.81
CA ALA A 101 3.39 1.26 -12.12
C ALA A 101 3.59 2.15 -13.36
N CYS A 102 4.76 2.79 -13.49
CA CYS A 102 5.13 3.58 -14.67
C CYS A 102 5.07 2.75 -15.96
N GLY A 103 5.68 1.56 -15.94
CA GLY A 103 5.69 0.64 -17.08
C GLY A 103 4.30 0.17 -17.48
N MET A 104 3.40 -0.02 -16.51
CA MET A 104 2.03 -0.51 -16.73
C MET A 104 1.08 0.54 -17.31
N PHE A 105 1.28 1.83 -16.99
CA PHE A 105 0.45 2.94 -17.49
C PHE A 105 1.02 3.65 -18.73
N ALA A 106 2.27 3.37 -19.10
CA ALA A 106 2.92 3.88 -20.30
C ALA A 106 2.42 3.23 -21.62
N VAL A 107 1.78 2.04 -21.56
CA VAL A 107 1.29 1.33 -22.76
C VAL A 107 -0.07 0.72 -22.49
N THR A 108 -0.98 0.87 -23.44
CA THR A 108 -2.37 0.40 -23.41
C THR A 108 -2.53 -1.12 -23.50
N ASP A 109 -1.47 -1.85 -23.83
CA ASP A 109 -1.54 -3.30 -24.05
C ASP A 109 -1.54 -4.13 -22.76
N PRO A 110 -2.18 -5.32 -22.79
CA PRO A 110 -2.28 -6.20 -21.65
C PRO A 110 -0.91 -6.74 -21.22
N TRP A 111 -0.86 -7.25 -19.98
CA TRP A 111 0.27 -7.92 -19.30
C TRP A 111 1.32 -8.50 -20.26
N ILE A 112 2.30 -7.68 -20.65
CA ILE A 112 3.52 -8.20 -21.29
C ILE A 112 4.35 -8.84 -20.19
N SER A 113 4.92 -10.01 -20.47
CA SER A 113 5.64 -10.88 -19.54
C SER A 113 6.64 -10.14 -18.64
N TRP A 114 7.34 -9.11 -19.14
CA TRP A 114 8.32 -8.33 -18.35
C TRP A 114 7.72 -7.52 -17.20
N ARG A 115 6.45 -7.10 -17.29
CA ARG A 115 5.80 -6.29 -16.25
C ARG A 115 5.36 -7.12 -15.07
N VAL A 116 4.84 -8.31 -15.35
CA VAL A 116 4.56 -9.33 -14.34
C VAL A 116 5.85 -9.77 -13.68
N LEU A 117 6.94 -9.88 -14.45
CA LEU A 117 8.27 -10.13 -13.89
C LEU A 117 8.72 -9.01 -12.94
N LEU A 118 8.50 -7.72 -13.25
CA LEU A 118 8.85 -6.64 -12.32
C LEU A 118 8.02 -6.67 -11.02
N VAL A 119 6.71 -6.91 -11.10
CA VAL A 119 5.88 -7.05 -9.89
C VAL A 119 6.28 -8.32 -9.12
N GLY A 120 6.62 -9.41 -9.82
CA GLY A 120 7.14 -10.64 -9.23
C GLY A 120 8.48 -10.44 -8.52
N LEU A 121 9.44 -9.78 -9.16
CA LEU A 121 10.75 -9.45 -8.57
C LEU A 121 10.59 -8.48 -7.40
N GLY A 122 9.77 -7.44 -7.54
CA GLY A 122 9.49 -6.48 -6.49
C GLY A 122 8.84 -7.13 -5.27
N SER A 123 7.87 -8.02 -5.48
CA SER A 123 7.21 -8.77 -4.39
C SER A 123 8.12 -9.80 -3.73
N THR A 124 8.97 -10.48 -4.52
CA THR A 124 9.98 -11.42 -3.99
C THR A 124 11.03 -10.69 -3.16
N TRP A 125 11.49 -9.53 -3.64
CA TRP A 125 12.43 -8.69 -2.90
C TRP A 125 11.78 -8.12 -1.64
N LEU A 126 10.53 -7.67 -1.72
CA LEU A 126 9.76 -7.24 -0.55
C LEU A 126 9.64 -8.35 0.50
N ALA A 127 9.26 -9.57 0.08
CA ALA A 127 9.13 -10.71 0.97
C ALA A 127 10.47 -11.08 1.63
N TYR A 128 11.58 -10.97 0.89
CA TYR A 128 12.92 -11.15 1.42
C TYR A 128 13.26 -10.10 2.49
N MET A 129 12.88 -8.83 2.27
CA MET A 129 13.21 -7.72 3.17
C MET A 129 12.32 -7.63 4.41
N VAL A 130 11.05 -8.08 4.32
CA VAL A 130 10.13 -7.95 5.45
C VAL A 130 10.28 -9.06 6.49
N LEU A 131 10.82 -10.21 6.09
CA LEU A 131 11.03 -11.33 7.01
C LEU A 131 12.31 -11.08 7.81
N PRO A 132 12.27 -11.30 9.14
CA PRO A 132 13.47 -11.15 9.95
C PRO A 132 14.52 -12.19 9.54
N THR A 133 15.79 -11.81 9.64
CA THR A 133 16.94 -12.65 9.29
C THR A 133 17.91 -12.74 10.46
N GLY A 134 18.64 -13.86 10.57
CA GLY A 134 19.69 -14.05 11.58
C GLY A 134 19.62 -15.42 12.26
N ASP A 135 20.66 -15.75 13.03
CA ASP A 135 20.82 -17.07 13.66
C ASP A 135 19.67 -17.43 14.62
N GLY A 136 19.02 -16.43 15.22
CA GLY A 136 17.86 -16.62 16.10
C GLY A 136 16.58 -17.12 15.41
N TRP A 137 16.53 -17.12 14.07
CA TRP A 137 15.34 -17.49 13.30
C TRP A 137 15.46 -18.83 12.56
N VAL A 138 16.60 -19.52 12.67
CA VAL A 138 16.90 -20.76 11.94
C VAL A 138 15.85 -21.85 12.19
N ASP A 139 15.35 -21.96 13.42
CA ASP A 139 14.35 -22.98 13.78
C ASP A 139 12.96 -22.70 13.19
N THR A 140 12.72 -21.47 12.73
CA THR A 140 11.43 -21.02 12.16
C THR A 140 11.42 -21.00 10.62
N LEU A 141 12.43 -21.59 9.98
CA LEU A 141 12.55 -21.63 8.51
C LEU A 141 11.30 -22.17 7.78
N PRO A 142 10.61 -23.23 8.24
CA PRO A 142 9.38 -23.71 7.58
C PRO A 142 8.25 -22.66 7.61
N LEU A 143 8.13 -21.93 8.72
CA LEU A 143 7.18 -20.83 8.87
C LEU A 143 7.54 -19.70 7.90
N HIS A 144 8.81 -19.28 7.86
CA HIS A 144 9.31 -18.24 6.96
C HIS A 144 9.00 -18.52 5.49
N ARG A 145 9.20 -19.76 5.02
CA ARG A 145 8.89 -20.15 3.63
C ARG A 145 7.41 -19.96 3.29
N THR A 146 6.53 -20.32 4.23
CA THR A 146 5.08 -20.19 4.04
C THR A 146 4.70 -18.71 3.97
N TRP A 147 5.21 -17.90 4.88
CA TRP A 147 4.96 -16.46 4.88
C TRP A 147 5.55 -15.76 3.66
N PHE A 148 6.76 -16.12 3.25
CA PHE A 148 7.37 -15.63 2.02
C PHE A 148 6.43 -15.84 0.83
N ALA A 149 5.89 -17.05 0.67
CA ALA A 149 4.95 -17.37 -0.39
C ALA A 149 3.65 -16.56 -0.27
N LEU A 150 3.12 -16.37 0.96
CA LEU A 150 1.91 -15.56 1.20
C LEU A 150 2.13 -14.08 0.89
N VAL A 151 3.27 -13.49 1.25
CA VAL A 151 3.63 -12.11 0.90
C VAL A 151 3.69 -11.95 -0.61
N VAL A 152 4.43 -12.82 -1.31
CA VAL A 152 4.53 -12.77 -2.78
C VAL A 152 3.14 -12.93 -3.42
N ALA A 153 2.37 -13.94 -3.00
CA ALA A 153 1.04 -14.20 -3.52
C ALA A 153 0.09 -13.03 -3.28
N SER A 154 0.11 -12.42 -2.10
CA SER A 154 -0.75 -11.28 -1.76
C SER A 154 -0.46 -10.06 -2.61
N VAL A 155 0.81 -9.70 -2.80
CA VAL A 155 1.17 -8.56 -3.67
C VAL A 155 0.73 -8.82 -5.10
N LEU A 156 0.98 -10.03 -5.63
CA LEU A 156 0.60 -10.40 -6.99
C LEU A 156 -0.92 -10.41 -7.19
N LEU A 157 -1.66 -11.05 -6.29
CA LEU A 157 -3.12 -11.16 -6.37
C LEU A 157 -3.80 -9.81 -6.13
N ASN A 158 -3.34 -9.01 -5.17
CA ASN A 158 -3.88 -7.66 -4.96
C ASN A 158 -3.60 -6.77 -6.17
N THR A 159 -2.40 -6.83 -6.76
CA THR A 159 -2.05 -6.09 -7.98
C THR A 159 -2.93 -6.51 -9.16
N ALA A 160 -3.14 -7.82 -9.36
CA ALA A 160 -4.02 -8.34 -10.40
C ALA A 160 -5.48 -7.91 -10.18
N SER A 161 -5.94 -7.94 -8.93
CA SER A 161 -7.27 -7.51 -8.50
C SER A 161 -7.50 -6.02 -8.75
N PHE A 162 -6.55 -5.16 -8.37
CA PHE A 162 -6.60 -3.74 -8.65
C PHE A 162 -6.63 -3.45 -10.15
N GLN A 163 -5.83 -4.17 -10.95
CA GLN A 163 -5.84 -4.03 -12.40
C GLN A 163 -7.18 -4.45 -13.01
N SER A 164 -7.79 -5.54 -12.50
CA SER A 164 -9.12 -5.99 -12.94
C SER A 164 -10.19 -4.94 -12.63
N LEU A 165 -10.20 -4.44 -11.40
CA LEU A 165 -11.09 -3.35 -10.97
C LEU A 165 -10.88 -2.11 -11.83
N HIS A 166 -9.63 -1.69 -12.04
CA HIS A 166 -9.29 -0.56 -12.89
C HIS A 166 -9.87 -0.69 -14.31
N ARG A 167 -9.67 -1.85 -14.96
CA ARG A 167 -10.20 -2.16 -16.30
C ARG A 167 -11.72 -2.18 -16.36
N SER A 168 -12.37 -2.58 -15.28
CA SER A 168 -13.83 -2.56 -15.16
C SER A 168 -14.42 -1.17 -14.90
N GLY A 169 -13.59 -0.11 -14.92
CA GLY A 169 -14.02 1.28 -14.71
C GLY A 169 -14.04 1.72 -13.26
N ALA A 170 -13.41 0.98 -12.33
CA ALA A 170 -13.36 1.32 -10.91
C ALA A 170 -12.25 2.32 -10.54
N GLY A 171 -11.51 2.87 -11.50
CA GLY A 171 -10.31 3.69 -11.24
C GLY A 171 -10.53 4.84 -10.24
N SER A 172 -11.72 5.45 -10.23
CA SER A 172 -12.05 6.58 -9.36
C SER A 172 -12.24 6.24 -7.88
N TRP A 173 -12.49 4.97 -7.55
CA TRP A 173 -12.67 4.50 -6.17
C TRP A 173 -11.68 3.38 -5.82
N LEU A 174 -10.70 3.12 -6.68
CA LEU A 174 -9.73 2.04 -6.50
C LEU A 174 -8.87 2.22 -5.23
N LEU A 175 -8.50 3.47 -4.91
CA LEU A 175 -7.70 3.74 -3.71
C LEU A 175 -8.53 3.56 -2.42
N LEU A 176 -9.87 3.65 -2.49
CA LEU A 176 -10.73 3.30 -1.36
C LEU A 176 -10.65 1.79 -1.03
N VAL A 177 -10.50 0.94 -2.05
CA VAL A 177 -10.26 -0.50 -1.84
C VAL A 177 -8.90 -0.74 -1.20
N GLY A 178 -7.88 0.03 -1.61
CA GLY A 178 -6.57 0.00 -0.98
C GLY A 178 -6.59 0.47 0.48
N LEU A 179 -7.33 1.56 0.77
CA LEU A 179 -7.56 2.04 2.14
C LEU A 179 -8.29 1.00 3.00
N ALA A 180 -9.28 0.30 2.43
CA ALA A 180 -9.94 -0.81 3.11
C ALA A 180 -8.95 -1.95 3.45
N GLY A 181 -7.98 -2.23 2.56
CA GLY A 181 -6.90 -3.20 2.83
C GLY A 181 -5.91 -2.74 3.91
N LEU A 182 -5.66 -1.44 4.04
CA LEU A 182 -4.85 -0.90 5.13
C LEU A 182 -5.56 -0.93 6.50
N GLY A 183 -6.89 -1.04 6.55
CA GLY A 183 -7.64 -1.10 7.80
C GLY A 183 -7.24 -2.29 8.69
N PRO A 184 -7.32 -3.54 8.21
CA PRO A 184 -6.85 -4.72 8.95
C PRO A 184 -5.35 -4.66 9.28
N ALA A 185 -4.53 -4.18 8.34
CA ALA A 185 -3.09 -4.00 8.57
C ALA A 185 -2.83 -3.03 9.74
N MET A 186 -3.55 -1.90 9.78
CA MET A 186 -3.48 -0.93 10.87
C MET A 186 -3.79 -1.59 12.20
N LEU A 187 -4.93 -2.28 12.30
CA LEU A 187 -5.37 -2.93 13.53
C LEU A 187 -4.30 -3.88 14.07
N LEU A 188 -3.76 -4.73 13.19
CA LEU A 188 -2.68 -5.64 13.56
C LEU A 188 -1.41 -4.89 13.96
N THR A 189 -1.02 -3.84 13.24
CA THR A 189 0.19 -3.08 13.61
C THR A 189 0.02 -2.31 14.92
N ALA A 190 -1.15 -1.73 15.17
CA ALA A 190 -1.43 -0.90 16.35
C ALA A 190 -1.39 -1.68 17.66
N LEU A 191 -1.77 -2.97 17.62
CA LEU A 191 -1.72 -3.84 18.78
C LEU A 191 -0.32 -4.37 19.08
N ASN A 192 0.53 -4.46 18.06
CA ASN A 192 1.76 -5.21 18.17
C ASN A 192 3.03 -4.35 18.25
N TYR A 193 3.11 -3.30 17.43
CA TYR A 193 4.30 -2.46 17.38
C TYR A 193 3.97 -1.04 16.91
N ALA A 194 4.23 -0.05 17.76
CA ALA A 194 3.85 1.34 17.55
C ALA A 194 4.47 1.95 16.27
N ALA A 195 5.70 1.56 15.92
CA ALA A 195 6.39 2.11 14.75
C ALA A 195 5.74 1.68 13.40
N PRO A 196 5.43 0.39 13.14
CA PRO A 196 4.61 -0.02 12.01
C PRO A 196 3.23 0.61 11.99
N ALA A 197 2.60 0.87 13.14
CA ALA A 197 1.30 1.54 13.21
C ALA A 197 1.38 2.99 12.73
N GLN A 198 2.43 3.73 13.14
CA GLN A 198 2.74 5.07 12.62
C GLN A 198 2.95 5.06 11.11
N TRP A 199 3.62 4.03 10.60
CA TRP A 199 3.79 3.80 9.17
C TRP A 199 2.50 3.49 8.44
N CYS A 200 1.64 2.68 9.03
CA CYS A 200 0.31 2.43 8.48
C CYS A 200 -0.53 3.72 8.46
N LEU A 201 -0.40 4.60 9.46
CA LEU A 201 -1.04 5.92 9.46
C LEU A 201 -0.53 6.78 8.30
N ALA A 202 0.78 6.78 8.04
CA ALA A 202 1.38 7.45 6.89
C ALA A 202 0.85 6.90 5.56
N ALA A 203 0.72 5.59 5.44
CA ALA A 203 0.16 4.94 4.26
C ALA A 203 -1.31 5.33 4.04
N ILE A 204 -2.10 5.34 5.11
CA ILE A 204 -3.52 5.74 5.07
C ILE A 204 -3.63 7.21 4.67
N SER A 205 -2.88 8.11 5.33
CA SER A 205 -2.96 9.55 5.09
C SER A 205 -2.50 9.91 3.66
N ALA A 206 -1.40 9.32 3.18
CA ALA A 206 -0.92 9.48 1.81
C ALA A 206 -1.93 8.96 0.78
N THR A 207 -2.51 7.77 1.02
CA THR A 207 -3.50 7.18 0.11
C THR A 207 -4.80 7.99 0.08
N LEU A 208 -5.25 8.48 1.24
CA LEU A 208 -6.42 9.35 1.35
C LEU A 208 -6.21 10.67 0.60
N ALA A 209 -5.03 11.28 0.74
CA ALA A 209 -4.67 12.49 -0.01
C ALA A 209 -4.72 12.27 -1.53
N CYS A 210 -4.19 11.15 -2.03
CA CYS A 210 -4.32 10.78 -3.44
C CYS A 210 -5.79 10.59 -3.84
N GLN A 211 -6.61 9.95 -3.02
CA GLN A 211 -8.04 9.77 -3.27
C GLN A 211 -8.79 11.10 -3.30
N ILE A 212 -8.45 12.07 -2.44
CA ILE A 212 -9.03 13.42 -2.49
C ILE A 212 -8.70 14.10 -3.82
N VAL A 213 -7.48 13.96 -4.34
CA VAL A 213 -7.14 14.49 -5.67
C VAL A 213 -7.98 13.83 -6.77
N VAL A 214 -8.20 12.51 -6.68
CA VAL A 214 -9.05 11.76 -7.61
C VAL A 214 -10.50 12.27 -7.59
N THR A 215 -11.06 12.55 -6.41
CA THR A 215 -12.43 13.06 -6.28
C THR A 215 -12.54 14.51 -6.78
N LEU A 216 -11.60 15.39 -6.42
CA LEU A 216 -11.58 16.79 -6.84
C LEU A 216 -11.45 16.96 -8.36
N ARG A 217 -10.71 16.06 -9.02
CA ARG A 217 -10.53 16.08 -10.49
C ARG A 217 -11.62 15.34 -11.27
N GLY A 218 -12.58 14.74 -10.58
CA GLY A 218 -13.69 13.99 -11.16
C GLY A 218 -13.31 12.61 -11.68
N ALA A 219 -14.19 11.63 -11.43
CA ALA A 219 -14.02 10.21 -11.73
C ALA A 219 -13.86 9.85 -13.24
N ALA A 220 -14.29 10.75 -14.13
CA ALA A 220 -14.29 10.52 -15.57
C ALA A 220 -13.03 11.03 -16.29
N THR A 221 -12.15 11.75 -15.60
CA THR A 221 -10.98 12.37 -16.23
C THR A 221 -9.79 11.41 -16.22
N LEU A 222 -8.99 11.41 -17.30
CA LEU A 222 -7.75 10.62 -17.43
C LEU A 222 -6.79 10.76 -16.21
N PRO A 223 -6.66 11.94 -15.56
CA PRO A 223 -5.95 12.10 -14.29
C PRO A 223 -6.37 11.13 -13.17
N SER A 224 -7.67 10.86 -13.00
CA SER A 224 -8.17 9.96 -11.94
C SER A 224 -7.63 8.53 -12.09
N ARG A 225 -7.49 8.06 -13.33
CA ARG A 225 -6.99 6.73 -13.67
C ARG A 225 -5.48 6.60 -13.46
N VAL A 226 -4.74 7.69 -13.66
CA VAL A 226 -3.28 7.71 -13.51
C VAL A 226 -2.88 7.77 -12.04
N VAL A 227 -3.61 8.53 -11.23
CA VAL A 227 -3.36 8.57 -9.76
C VAL A 227 -3.63 7.21 -9.12
N SER A 228 -4.49 6.37 -9.71
CA SER A 228 -4.68 4.98 -9.27
C SER A 228 -3.38 4.16 -9.28
N ALA A 229 -2.35 4.53 -10.06
CA ALA A 229 -1.06 3.83 -10.12
C ALA A 229 -0.35 3.65 -8.76
N VAL A 230 -0.74 4.43 -7.75
CA VAL A 230 -0.34 4.24 -6.35
C VAL A 230 -0.68 2.84 -5.81
N PHE A 231 -1.63 2.11 -6.41
CA PHE A 231 -2.01 0.78 -5.92
C PHE A 231 -0.86 -0.25 -5.94
N TYR A 232 0.16 -0.10 -6.79
CA TYR A 232 1.29 -1.04 -6.84
C TYR A 232 2.14 -1.00 -5.57
N PRO A 233 2.75 0.15 -5.19
CA PRO A 233 3.44 0.25 -3.91
C PRO A 233 2.49 0.04 -2.72
N LEU A 234 1.23 0.45 -2.83
CA LEU A 234 0.24 0.22 -1.77
C LEU A 234 0.00 -1.27 -1.48
N ALA A 235 -0.09 -2.11 -2.51
CA ALA A 235 -0.21 -3.56 -2.33
C ALA A 235 1.02 -4.15 -1.59
N GLY A 236 2.21 -3.65 -1.91
CA GLY A 236 3.43 -3.97 -1.18
C GLY A 236 3.38 -3.52 0.28
N ALA A 237 2.90 -2.31 0.55
CA ALA A 237 2.81 -1.79 1.90
C ALA A 237 1.82 -2.57 2.78
N ILE A 238 0.66 -2.96 2.24
CA ILE A 238 -0.30 -3.83 2.95
C ILE A 238 0.37 -5.15 3.33
N ALA A 239 1.06 -5.79 2.38
CA ALA A 239 1.73 -7.05 2.61
C ALA A 239 2.85 -6.90 3.65
N ALA A 240 3.63 -5.83 3.55
CA ALA A 240 4.73 -5.59 4.46
C ALA A 240 4.25 -5.31 5.89
N LEU A 241 3.33 -4.36 6.07
CA LEU A 241 2.79 -3.99 7.39
C LEU A 241 2.13 -5.18 8.10
N THR A 242 1.38 -6.00 7.36
CA THR A 242 0.74 -7.22 7.89
C THR A 242 1.76 -8.30 8.26
N THR A 243 2.88 -8.38 7.54
CA THR A 243 3.92 -9.38 7.84
C THR A 243 4.80 -8.92 8.99
N THR A 244 5.13 -7.63 9.05
CA THR A 244 5.82 -7.04 10.21
C THR A 244 5.01 -7.26 11.49
N SER A 245 3.68 -7.10 11.43
CA SER A 245 2.79 -7.42 12.56
C SER A 245 2.57 -8.92 12.79
N ARG A 246 3.28 -9.81 12.11
CA ARG A 246 3.35 -11.23 12.49
C ARG A 246 4.64 -11.55 13.24
N PHE A 247 5.75 -10.97 12.82
CA PHE A 247 7.09 -11.33 13.29
C PHE A 247 7.64 -10.40 14.37
N TYR A 248 7.09 -9.19 14.51
CA TYR A 248 7.49 -8.22 15.53
C TYR A 248 6.48 -8.17 16.69
N THR A 249 5.83 -9.30 16.98
CA THR A 249 4.76 -9.39 17.98
C THR A 249 5.03 -10.49 18.96
N TRP A 250 4.55 -10.30 20.19
CA TRP A 250 4.55 -11.34 21.22
C TRP A 250 3.24 -12.15 21.20
N GLU A 251 2.17 -11.60 20.63
CA GLU A 251 0.87 -12.23 20.53
C GLU A 251 0.73 -13.04 19.23
N ASP A 252 0.35 -14.31 19.38
CA ASP A 252 0.14 -15.25 18.28
C ASP A 252 -1.33 -15.25 17.85
N TYR A 253 -1.66 -14.37 16.89
CA TYR A 253 -2.99 -14.36 16.28
C TYR A 253 -3.16 -15.51 15.27
N PRO A 254 -4.40 -15.98 15.05
CA PRO A 254 -4.64 -17.08 14.12
C PRO A 254 -4.26 -16.69 12.68
N ALA A 255 -3.63 -17.62 11.95
CA ALA A 255 -3.10 -17.39 10.60
C ALA A 255 -4.15 -16.88 9.59
N TRP A 256 -5.42 -17.25 9.77
CA TRP A 256 -6.51 -16.78 8.90
C TRP A 256 -6.73 -15.27 9.02
N LEU A 257 -6.48 -14.65 10.19
CA LEU A 257 -6.65 -13.21 10.42
C LEU A 257 -5.68 -12.42 9.54
N TYR A 258 -4.42 -12.85 9.54
CA TYR A 258 -3.40 -12.29 8.67
C TYR A 258 -3.67 -12.55 7.19
N ALA A 259 -4.19 -13.74 6.83
CA ALA A 259 -4.60 -14.01 5.46
C ALA A 259 -5.71 -13.05 5.00
N VAL A 260 -6.71 -12.79 5.86
CA VAL A 260 -7.75 -11.79 5.58
C VAL A 260 -7.14 -10.41 5.37
N ALA A 261 -6.20 -9.98 6.22
CA ALA A 261 -5.51 -8.71 6.07
C ALA A 261 -4.67 -8.62 4.78
N LEU A 262 -3.89 -9.66 4.47
CA LEU A 262 -3.07 -9.74 3.26
C LEU A 262 -3.89 -9.70 1.98
N PHE A 263 -5.04 -10.38 1.95
CA PHE A 263 -5.86 -10.55 0.75
C PHE A 263 -7.12 -9.66 0.73
N ALA A 264 -7.29 -8.73 1.67
CA ALA A 264 -8.48 -7.89 1.76
C ALA A 264 -8.85 -7.17 0.44
N PRO A 265 -7.91 -6.53 -0.29
CA PRO A 265 -8.22 -5.94 -1.60
C PRO A 265 -8.70 -6.97 -2.64
N THR A 266 -8.11 -8.16 -2.64
CA THR A 266 -8.50 -9.27 -3.51
C THR A 266 -9.91 -9.76 -3.18
N CYS A 267 -10.24 -9.94 -1.90
CA CYS A 267 -11.58 -10.33 -1.46
C CYS A 267 -12.64 -9.33 -1.97
N ILE A 268 -12.37 -8.03 -1.81
CA ILE A 268 -13.27 -6.97 -2.31
C ILE A 268 -13.40 -7.06 -3.84
N ALA A 269 -12.30 -7.22 -4.58
CA ALA A 269 -12.32 -7.32 -6.04
C ALA A 269 -13.08 -8.55 -6.56
N VAL A 270 -12.97 -9.69 -5.88
CA VAL A 270 -13.72 -10.91 -6.23
C VAL A 270 -15.22 -10.68 -6.12
N THR A 271 -15.67 -9.95 -5.09
CA THR A 271 -17.10 -9.63 -4.93
C THR A 271 -17.64 -8.63 -5.96
N ASP A 272 -16.77 -7.82 -6.57
CA ASP A 272 -17.14 -6.92 -7.66
C ASP A 272 -17.34 -7.66 -9.00
N PHE A 273 -16.69 -8.80 -9.21
CA PHE A 273 -16.75 -9.58 -10.46
C PHE A 273 -18.19 -9.85 -10.98
N PRO A 274 -19.15 -10.36 -10.18
CA PRO A 274 -20.52 -10.60 -10.64
C PRO A 274 -21.29 -9.31 -10.96
N ILE A 275 -20.93 -8.18 -10.33
CA ILE A 275 -21.62 -6.90 -10.47
C ILE A 275 -20.84 -5.88 -11.32
N ARG A 276 -19.76 -6.29 -11.99
CA ARG A 276 -18.90 -5.40 -12.80
C ARG A 276 -19.62 -4.61 -13.89
N ARG A 277 -20.74 -5.13 -14.41
CA ARG A 277 -21.59 -4.48 -15.44
C ARG A 277 -22.61 -3.50 -14.84
N ARG A 278 -22.75 -3.47 -13.52
CA ARG A 278 -23.69 -2.61 -12.80
C ARG A 278 -23.07 -1.22 -12.60
N PRO A 279 -23.91 -0.18 -12.42
CA PRO A 279 -23.44 1.18 -12.18
C PRO A 279 -22.66 1.30 -10.85
N TRP A 280 -21.83 2.35 -10.77
CA TRP A 280 -20.93 2.59 -9.63
C TRP A 280 -21.65 2.69 -8.28
N TRP A 281 -22.88 3.22 -8.27
CA TRP A 281 -23.68 3.36 -7.06
C TRP A 281 -24.09 2.03 -6.42
N LEU A 282 -24.03 0.92 -7.15
CA LEU A 282 -24.23 -0.43 -6.58
C LEU A 282 -22.89 -1.04 -6.18
N ARG A 283 -21.86 -0.85 -7.01
CA ARG A 283 -20.54 -1.45 -6.81
C ARG A 283 -19.84 -0.94 -5.56
N VAL A 284 -19.89 0.39 -5.34
CA VAL A 284 -19.22 1.02 -4.19
C VAL A 284 -19.84 0.59 -2.85
N PRO A 285 -21.17 0.59 -2.64
CA PRO A 285 -21.76 0.09 -1.39
C PRO A 285 -21.49 -1.38 -1.13
N VAL A 286 -21.51 -2.24 -2.16
CA VAL A 286 -21.18 -3.67 -1.99
C VAL A 286 -19.73 -3.82 -1.54
N ALA A 287 -18.79 -3.12 -2.19
CA ALA A 287 -17.39 -3.12 -1.78
C ALA A 287 -17.21 -2.59 -0.35
N ALA A 288 -17.92 -1.52 0.03
CA ALA A 288 -17.89 -0.97 1.38
C ALA A 288 -18.45 -1.92 2.44
N MET A 289 -19.53 -2.64 2.13
CA MET A 289 -20.12 -3.65 3.01
C MET A 289 -19.15 -4.82 3.24
N ILE A 290 -18.50 -5.30 2.18
CA ILE A 290 -17.51 -6.38 2.29
C ILE A 290 -16.27 -5.89 3.06
N ALA A 291 -15.78 -4.69 2.78
CA ALA A 291 -14.69 -4.09 3.54
C ALA A 291 -15.03 -3.97 5.04
N GLY A 292 -16.22 -3.45 5.36
CA GLY A 292 -16.71 -3.33 6.72
C GLY A 292 -16.85 -4.68 7.43
N LEU A 293 -17.29 -5.72 6.72
CA LEU A 293 -17.36 -7.07 7.26
C LEU A 293 -15.96 -7.65 7.54
N LEU A 294 -15.02 -7.51 6.60
CA LEU A 294 -13.65 -8.01 6.79
C LEU A 294 -12.95 -7.29 7.95
N ILE A 295 -13.05 -5.96 8.01
CA ILE A 295 -12.51 -5.16 9.12
C ILE A 295 -13.21 -5.53 10.43
N GLY A 296 -14.55 -5.64 10.42
CA GLY A 296 -15.34 -5.98 11.60
C GLY A 296 -15.00 -7.35 12.17
N VAL A 297 -14.78 -8.35 11.32
CA VAL A 297 -14.31 -9.68 11.73
C VAL A 297 -12.91 -9.60 12.35
N CYS A 298 -12.02 -8.80 11.77
CA CYS A 298 -10.69 -8.59 12.36
C CYS A 298 -10.78 -7.91 13.74
N VAL A 299 -11.56 -6.83 13.87
CA VAL A 299 -11.77 -6.14 15.16
C VAL A 299 -12.39 -7.07 16.18
N TRP A 300 -13.43 -7.81 15.80
CA TRP A 300 -14.09 -8.78 16.67
C TRP A 300 -13.12 -9.82 17.22
N GLN A 301 -12.30 -10.41 16.34
CA GLN A 301 -11.31 -11.41 16.77
C GLN A 301 -10.28 -10.81 17.72
N LEU A 302 -9.80 -9.60 17.44
CA LEU A 302 -8.81 -8.93 18.27
C LEU A 302 -9.38 -8.58 19.66
N LEU A 303 -10.65 -8.14 19.73
CA LEU A 303 -11.32 -7.88 21.01
C LEU A 303 -11.52 -9.15 21.84
N LEU A 304 -11.70 -10.31 21.22
CA LEU A 304 -11.80 -11.59 21.94
C LEU A 304 -10.46 -12.09 22.50
N THR A 305 -9.34 -11.60 21.97
CA THR A 305 -7.99 -12.03 22.38
C THR A 305 -7.33 -11.11 23.40
N VAL A 306 -7.83 -9.88 23.57
CA VAL A 306 -7.35 -8.98 24.63
C VAL A 306 -8.01 -9.42 25.95
N ASP A 307 -7.24 -10.07 26.82
CA ASP A 307 -7.71 -10.38 28.19
C ASP A 307 -7.92 -9.07 28.97
N ASP A 308 -9.05 -8.94 29.66
CA ASP A 308 -9.44 -7.77 30.49
C ASP A 308 -8.46 -7.45 31.65
N THR A 309 -7.35 -8.18 31.77
CA THR A 309 -6.39 -8.07 32.88
C THR A 309 -5.02 -7.51 32.48
N SER A 310 -4.79 -7.17 31.21
CA SER A 310 -3.48 -6.74 30.71
C SER A 310 -3.30 -5.21 30.52
N TRP A 311 -3.95 -4.38 31.34
CA TRP A 311 -3.71 -2.93 31.41
C TRP A 311 -3.17 -2.51 32.78
#